data_AF-A0A9P1KCT6-F1
#
_entry.id   AF-A0A9P1KCT6-F1
#
_cell.length_a   1.000
_cell.length_b   1.000
_cell.length_c   1.000
_cell.angle_alpha   90.00
_cell.angle_beta   90.00
_cell.angle_gamma   90.00
#
_symmetry.space_group_name_H-M   'P 1'
#
loop_
_entity.id
_entity.type
_entity.pdbx_description
1 polymer ?
#
loop_
_entity_poly.entity_id
_entity_poly.type
_entity_poly.pdbx_seq_one_letter_code
_entity_poly.pdbx_strand_id
1 'polypeptide(L)' 'MLKSYEAIYENGEFKWLSDQPDLNKARVIITVLPEPDLSNREGNKKRRFPPDSIAGKGQTIGDIISPIVDEDDWECLK' A
#
# COMPACT_ATOMS: atom_id res chain seq x y z
N MET A 1 9.88 -23.18 28.16
CA MET A 1 9.77 -22.10 27.15
C MET A 1 8.39 -22.19 26.53
N LEU A 2 7.62 -21.10 26.48
CA LEU A 2 6.37 -21.09 25.71
C LEU A 2 6.70 -21.08 24.22
N LYS A 3 5.98 -21.89 23.44
CA LYS A 3 5.97 -21.81 21.97
C LYS A 3 4.73 -21.04 21.56
N SER A 4 4.91 -20.01 20.75
CA SER A 4 3.82 -19.25 20.13
C SER A 4 3.53 -19.82 18.74
N TYR A 5 2.25 -19.88 18.39
CA TYR A 5 1.78 -20.29 17.08
C TYR A 5 0.86 -19.21 16.55
N GLU A 6 0.98 -18.91 15.26
CA GLU A 6 0.19 -17.87 14.60
C GLU A 6 -0.78 -18.51 13.62
N ALA A 7 -2.00 -17.96 13.58
CA ALA A 7 -3.06 -18.39 12.69
C ALA A 7 -3.95 -17.20 12.34
N ILE A 8 -4.55 -17.27 11.15
CA ILE A 8 -5.64 -16.38 10.75
C ILE A 8 -6.95 -16.99 11.26
N TYR A 9 -7.74 -16.20 11.98
CA TYR A 9 -9.10 -16.56 12.35
C TYR A 9 -10.07 -15.94 11.36
N GLU A 10 -10.79 -16.77 10.62
CA GLU A 10 -11.73 -16.34 9.58
C GLU A 10 -12.99 -17.19 9.66
N ASN A 11 -14.16 -16.56 9.84
CA ASN A 11 -15.47 -17.22 9.85
C ASN A 11 -15.61 -18.41 10.85
N GLY A 12 -14.92 -18.37 11.99
CA GLY A 12 -14.96 -19.45 12.98
C GLY A 12 -13.85 -20.51 12.80
N GLU A 13 -13.04 -20.40 11.75
CA GLU A 13 -11.97 -21.33 11.45
C GLU A 13 -10.59 -20.70 11.66
N PHE A 14 -9.64 -21.49 12.18
CA PHE A 14 -8.24 -21.10 12.28
C PHE A 14 -7.44 -21.70 11.14
N LYS A 15 -6.73 -20.87 10.38
CA LYS A 15 -5.75 -21.28 9.37
C LYS A 15 -4.35 -20.97 9.87
N TRP A 16 -3.55 -22.00 10.15
CA TRP A 16 -2.19 -21.82 10.65
C TRP A 16 -1.31 -21.11 9.62
N LEU A 17 -0.52 -20.11 10.07
CA LEU A 17 0.44 -19.38 9.24
C LEU A 17 1.80 -20.11 9.15
N SER A 18 2.05 -21.04 10.05
CA SER A 18 3.26 -21.86 10.13
C SER A 18 2.89 -23.27 10.55
N ASP A 19 3.86 -24.07 10.97
CA ASP A 19 3.62 -25.44 11.42
C ASP A 19 2.57 -25.51 12.52
N GLN A 20 1.57 -26.36 12.30
CA GLN A 20 0.55 -26.65 13.29
C GLN A 20 1.20 -27.35 14.51
N PRO A 21 0.79 -27.01 15.74
CA PRO A 21 1.21 -27.76 16.91
C PRO A 21 0.75 -29.22 16.84
N ASP A 22 1.68 -30.16 16.99
CA ASP A 22 1.40 -31.59 17.14
C ASP A 22 0.90 -31.89 18.57
N LEU A 23 -0.38 -31.63 18.82
CA LEU A 23 -1.02 -31.77 20.13
C LEU A 23 -2.48 -32.22 19.97
N ASN A 24 -2.91 -33.19 20.79
CA ASN A 24 -4.32 -33.62 20.85
C ASN A 24 -5.20 -32.75 21.77
N LYS A 25 -4.62 -32.14 22.81
CA LYS A 25 -5.33 -31.28 23.78
C LYS A 25 -4.35 -30.36 24.50
N ALA A 26 -4.68 -29.08 24.61
CA ALA A 26 -3.89 -28.09 25.35
C ALA A 26 -4.76 -26.95 25.92
N ARG A 27 -4.24 -26.23 26.92
CA ARG A 27 -4.75 -24.90 27.30
C ARG A 27 -4.09 -23.85 26.40
N VAL A 28 -4.88 -22.95 25.83
CA VAL A 28 -4.38 -21.92 24.89
C VAL A 28 -4.57 -20.51 25.44
N ILE A 29 -3.68 -19.61 25.06
CA ILE A 29 -3.77 -18.16 25.27
C ILE A 29 -3.91 -17.54 23.89
N ILE A 30 -4.96 -16.76 23.67
CA ILE A 30 -5.26 -16.13 22.38
C ILE A 30 -4.98 -14.64 22.48
N THR A 31 -4.14 -14.13 21.58
CA THR A 31 -3.93 -12.69 21.37
C THR A 31 -4.58 -12.33 20.05
N VAL A 32 -5.64 -11.52 20.09
CA VAL A 32 -6.33 -11.03 18.87
C VAL A 32 -5.64 -9.74 18.43
N LEU A 33 -5.04 -9.78 17.24
CA LEU A 33 -4.53 -8.58 16.59
C LEU A 33 -5.65 -7.99 15.73
N PRO A 34 -6.11 -6.76 16.01
CA PRO A 34 -7.08 -6.11 15.13
C PRO A 34 -6.46 -5.94 13.74
N GLU A 35 -7.24 -6.19 12.69
CA GLU A 35 -6.80 -5.83 11.35
C GLU A 35 -6.45 -4.33 11.34
N PRO A 36 -5.36 -3.93 10.68
CA PRO A 36 -5.08 -2.52 10.51
C PRO A 36 -6.27 -1.91 9.78
N ASP A 37 -6.86 -0.85 10.35
CA ASP A 37 -7.92 -0.07 9.71
C ASP A 37 -7.41 0.46 8.36
N LEU A 38 -7.59 -0.33 7.29
CA LEU A 38 -7.25 0.07 5.92
C LEU A 38 -8.22 1.15 5.41
N SER A 39 -9.35 1.31 6.09
CA SER A 39 -10.29 2.42 5.94
C SER A 39 -9.60 3.80 6.07
N ASN A 40 -8.54 3.90 6.87
CA ASN A 40 -7.72 5.11 7.00
C ASN A 40 -6.67 5.28 5.88
N ARG A 41 -6.45 4.28 5.02
CA ARG A 41 -5.51 4.36 3.89
C ARG A 41 -6.14 4.94 2.62
N GLU A 42 -7.46 4.88 2.48
CA GLU A 42 -8.17 5.51 1.36
C GLU A 42 -8.59 6.97 1.64
N GLY A 43 -8.67 7.37 2.92
CA GLY A 43 -9.14 8.71 3.32
C GLY A 43 -8.07 9.79 3.51
N ASN A 44 -6.77 9.46 3.50
CA ASN A 44 -5.71 10.43 3.80
C ASN A 44 -4.52 10.38 2.83
N LYS A 45 -4.80 10.25 1.53
CA LYS A 45 -3.87 10.83 0.55
C LYS A 45 -3.97 12.35 0.71
N LYS A 46 -3.22 12.93 1.65
CA LYS A 46 -2.98 14.38 1.70
C LYS A 46 -2.63 14.82 0.28
N ARG A 47 -3.57 15.46 -0.42
CA ARG A 47 -3.29 16.03 -1.74
C ARG A 47 -2.12 16.98 -1.53
N ARG A 48 -1.06 16.82 -2.33
CA ARG A 48 0.08 17.73 -2.26
C ARG A 48 -0.41 19.08 -2.73
N PHE A 49 -0.35 20.07 -1.86
CA PHE A 49 -0.54 21.46 -2.23
C PHE A 49 0.82 22.12 -2.34
N PRO A 50 1.03 22.99 -3.34
CA PRO A 50 2.21 23.83 -3.38
C PRO A 50 2.27 24.68 -2.10
N PRO A 51 3.47 24.96 -1.55
CA PRO A 51 3.64 25.97 -0.51
C PRO A 51 3.02 27.31 -0.93
N ASP A 52 2.49 28.07 0.03
CA ASP A 52 1.86 29.38 -0.22
C ASP A 52 2.80 30.36 -0.96
N SER A 53 4.10 30.19 -0.78
CA SER A 53 5.12 30.99 -1.46
C SER A 53 5.12 30.84 -2.99
N ILE A 54 4.65 29.70 -3.52
CA ILE A 54 4.67 29.37 -4.95
C ILE A 54 3.30 29.02 -5.54
N ALA A 55 2.26 28.88 -4.70
CA ALA A 55 0.90 28.61 -5.15
C ALA A 55 0.42 29.67 -6.16
N GLY A 56 -0.11 29.23 -7.30
CA GLY A 56 -0.65 30.12 -8.34
C GLY A 56 0.39 30.89 -9.16
N LYS A 57 1.69 30.69 -8.93
CA LYS A 57 2.77 31.39 -9.66
C LYS A 57 3.34 30.61 -10.84
N GLY A 58 2.89 29.37 -11.06
CA GLY A 58 3.30 28.56 -12.20
C GLY A 58 2.68 29.10 -13.49
N GLN A 59 3.50 29.29 -14.52
CA GLN A 59 3.06 29.61 -15.86
C GLN A 59 3.70 28.62 -16.83
N THR A 60 2.93 28.14 -17.79
CA THR A 60 3.46 27.37 -18.90
C THR A 60 4.22 28.30 -19.84
N ILE A 61 5.48 27.97 -20.11
CA ILE A 61 6.29 28.64 -21.11
C ILE A 61 6.41 27.68 -22.29
N GLY A 62 5.80 28.04 -23.42
CA GLY A 62 5.82 27.23 -24.64
C GLY A 62 4.51 26.50 -24.94
N ASP A 63 4.47 25.83 -26.09
CA ASP A 63 3.36 24.96 -26.47
C ASP A 63 3.47 23.63 -25.72
N ILE A 64 2.36 23.21 -25.09
CA ILE A 64 2.28 21.93 -24.36
C ILE A 64 1.93 20.79 -25.31
N ILE A 65 1.37 21.11 -26.47
CA ILE A 65 0.85 20.12 -27.42
C ILE A 65 1.95 19.63 -28.35
N SER A 66 2.78 20.55 -28.85
CA SER A 66 3.87 20.20 -29.76
C SER A 66 4.95 19.37 -29.05
N PRO A 67 5.49 18.33 -29.71
CA PRO A 67 6.59 17.56 -29.17
C PRO A 67 7.83 18.46 -29.03
N ILE A 68 8.61 18.22 -27.97
CA ILE A 68 9.85 18.96 -27.71
C ILE A 68 10.97 18.62 -28.71
N VAL A 69 10.81 17.51 -29.46
CA VAL A 69 11.75 17.03 -30.48
C VAL A 69 11.07 17.03 -31.84
N ASP A 70 11.83 17.41 -32.87
CA ASP A 70 11.38 17.46 -34.26
C ASP A 70 11.10 16.05 -34.80
N GLU A 71 10.22 15.92 -35.79
CA GLU A 71 9.77 14.64 -36.36
C GLU A 71 10.92 13.73 -36.84
N ASP A 72 12.02 14.32 -37.30
CA ASP A 72 13.20 13.60 -37.78
C ASP A 72 13.95 12.86 -36.65
N ASP A 73 13.85 13.35 -35.40
CA ASP A 73 14.48 12.75 -34.22
C ASP A 73 13.64 11.60 -33.61
N TRP A 74 12.47 11.27 -34.18
CA TRP A 74 11.62 10.14 -33.77
C TRP A 74 12.09 8.79 -34.36
N GLU A 75 13.41 8.59 -34.50
CA GLU A 75 13.99 7.35 -35.04
C GLU A 75 13.61 6.08 -34.25
N CYS A 76 13.04 6.20 -33.04
CA CYS A 76 12.60 5.06 -32.23
C CYS A 76 11.33 4.36 -32.74
N LEU A 77 10.65 4.92 -33.76
CA LEU A 77 9.40 4.38 -34.34
C LEU A 77 9.55 3.91 -35.81
N LYS A 78 10.75 3.99 -36.40
CA LYS A 78 11.07 3.42 -37.72
C LYS A 78 11.68 2.03 -37.56
#